data_AF-A0A7J6R4K7-F1
#
_entry.id   AF-A0A7J6R4K7-F1
#
_cell.length_a   1.000
_cell.length_b   1.000
_cell.length_c   1.000
_cell.angle_alpha   90.00
_cell.angle_beta   90.00
_cell.angle_gamma   90.00
#
_symmetry.space_group_name_H-M   'P 1'
#
loop_
_entity.id
_entity.type
_entity.pdbx_description
1 polymer ?
#
loop_
_entity_poly.entity_id
_entity_poly.type
_entity_poly.pdbx_seq_one_letter_code
_entity_poly.pdbx_strand_id
1 'polypeptide(L)'
;MRFSSTTAALAAVLAVPASVTWACTTVAVSKEASSTGVAMLAHSADCFICDSRVALVPARDHQEGEEHEVFGINQPYPRAYNRRAAIYLPPAGENFTEPSARIPEVPRTYGMWESNYPLMNEEGLTVGESSTSSKVPGGFGVDLADPKTGEYGEAKFSIKELIR
;
A
#
# COMPACT_ATOMS: atom_id res chain seq x y z
N MET A 1 34.50 -57.11 -7.84
CA MET A 1 34.31 -55.67 -7.58
C MET A 1 32.83 -55.44 -7.33
N ARG A 2 32.43 -55.10 -6.10
CA ARG A 2 31.04 -54.82 -5.73
C ARG A 2 30.88 -53.30 -5.70
N PHE A 3 30.05 -52.75 -6.59
CA PHE A 3 29.69 -51.32 -6.53
C PHE A 3 28.57 -51.13 -5.49
N SER A 4 28.80 -50.19 -4.58
CA SER A 4 27.91 -49.86 -3.46
C SER A 4 26.68 -49.09 -3.95
N SER A 5 25.50 -49.61 -3.64
CA SER A 5 24.22 -48.90 -3.75
C SER A 5 24.12 -47.87 -2.64
N THR A 6 24.52 -46.62 -2.88
CA THR A 6 24.16 -45.51 -1.99
C THR A 6 24.17 -44.19 -2.74
N THR A 7 23.15 -43.37 -2.48
CA THR A 7 22.95 -41.96 -2.91
C THR A 7 22.53 -41.70 -4.37
N ALA A 8 21.39 -42.26 -4.77
CA ALA A 8 20.47 -41.50 -5.62
C ALA A 8 19.74 -40.49 -4.71
N ALA A 9 20.40 -39.38 -4.37
CA ALA A 9 19.76 -38.30 -3.65
C ALA A 9 18.67 -37.71 -4.56
N LEU A 10 17.45 -37.87 -4.10
CA LEU A 10 16.19 -37.44 -4.66
C LEU A 10 16.27 -35.97 -5.12
N ALA A 11 16.52 -35.73 -6.40
CA ALA A 11 16.22 -34.45 -7.04
C ALA A 11 14.70 -34.37 -7.28
N ALA A 12 13.93 -34.40 -6.19
CA ALA A 12 12.57 -33.87 -6.22
C ALA A 12 12.71 -32.35 -6.23
N VAL A 13 13.04 -31.80 -7.40
CA VAL A 13 12.70 -30.42 -7.72
C VAL A 13 11.20 -30.38 -7.51
N LEU A 14 10.77 -29.81 -6.39
CA LEU A 14 9.41 -29.42 -6.14
C LEU A 14 9.00 -28.59 -7.35
N ALA A 15 8.31 -29.23 -8.29
CA ALA A 15 7.48 -28.55 -9.26
C ALA A 15 6.36 -27.92 -8.45
N VAL A 16 6.67 -26.81 -7.78
CA VAL A 16 5.67 -25.87 -7.33
C VAL A 16 4.96 -25.48 -8.61
N PRO A 17 3.68 -25.84 -8.81
CA PRO A 17 2.96 -25.24 -9.92
C PRO A 17 3.03 -23.74 -9.68
N ALA A 18 3.77 -23.04 -10.54
CA ALA A 18 3.73 -21.59 -10.61
C ALA A 18 2.31 -21.25 -11.08
N SER A 19 1.38 -21.19 -10.15
CA SER A 19 0.09 -20.57 -10.37
C SER A 19 0.40 -19.11 -10.63
N VAL A 20 0.48 -18.75 -11.92
CA VAL A 20 0.48 -17.36 -12.40
C VAL A 20 -0.90 -16.78 -12.10
N THR A 21 -1.10 -16.42 -10.84
CA THR A 21 -2.21 -15.60 -10.41
C THR A 21 -1.82 -14.15 -10.67
N TRP A 22 -2.65 -13.40 -11.39
CA TRP A 22 -2.52 -11.94 -11.43
C TRP A 22 -2.94 -11.41 -10.07
N ALA A 23 -1.97 -11.24 -9.18
CA ALA A 23 -2.21 -10.87 -7.80
C ALA A 23 -1.01 -10.12 -7.26
N CYS A 24 -1.26 -9.02 -6.56
CA CYS A 24 -0.24 -8.30 -5.83
C CYS A 24 0.48 -9.25 -4.85
N THR A 25 1.79 -9.10 -4.73
CA THR A 25 2.61 -9.87 -3.79
C THR A 25 3.28 -8.90 -2.83
N THR A 26 3.13 -9.12 -1.52
CA THR A 26 3.78 -8.31 -0.48
C THR A 26 4.83 -9.13 0.24
N VAL A 27 6.02 -8.57 0.40
CA VAL A 27 7.15 -9.16 1.13
C VAL A 27 7.53 -8.22 2.27
N ALA A 28 7.40 -8.72 3.50
CA ALA A 28 7.84 -8.04 4.70
C ALA A 28 9.00 -8.81 5.32
N VAL A 29 10.08 -8.10 5.64
CA VAL A 29 11.27 -8.65 6.31
C VAL A 29 11.48 -7.87 7.59
N SER A 30 11.45 -8.55 8.73
CA SER A 30 11.76 -7.91 10.00
C SER A 30 13.24 -7.56 10.10
N LYS A 31 13.58 -6.67 11.02
CA LYS A 31 14.98 -6.31 11.30
C LYS A 31 15.84 -7.52 11.64
N GLU A 32 15.31 -8.47 12.41
CA GLU A 32 16.01 -9.67 12.86
C GLU A 32 16.20 -10.69 11.74
N ALA A 33 15.27 -10.72 10.78
CA ALA A 33 15.34 -11.59 9.60
C ALA A 33 16.25 -11.01 8.49
N SER A 34 16.56 -9.71 8.55
CA SER A 34 17.37 -9.01 7.55
C SER A 34 18.87 -9.15 7.81
N SER A 35 19.66 -9.38 6.77
CA SER A 35 21.13 -9.41 6.85
C SER A 35 21.76 -8.04 7.15
N THR A 36 21.01 -6.96 6.96
CA THR A 36 21.45 -5.58 7.19
C THR A 36 20.95 -4.98 8.51
N GLY A 37 20.11 -5.71 9.26
CA GLY A 37 19.55 -5.23 10.52
C GLY A 37 18.55 -4.07 10.37
N VAL A 38 17.98 -3.88 9.17
CA VAL A 38 16.87 -2.95 8.92
C VAL A 38 15.62 -3.71 8.47
N ALA A 39 14.44 -3.22 8.85
CA ALA A 39 13.18 -3.75 8.34
C ALA A 39 12.99 -3.33 6.88
N MET A 40 12.40 -4.21 6.07
CA MET A 40 12.15 -3.96 4.66
C MET A 40 10.72 -4.35 4.30
N LEU A 41 10.11 -3.54 3.44
CA LEU A 41 8.78 -3.77 2.89
C LEU A 41 8.84 -3.57 1.38
N ALA A 42 8.34 -4.56 0.65
CA ALA A 42 8.20 -4.51 -0.79
C ALA A 42 6.83 -5.05 -1.19
N HIS A 43 6.26 -4.52 -2.26
CA HIS A 43 5.05 -5.06 -2.85
C HIS A 43 5.08 -4.92 -4.38
N SER A 44 4.51 -5.90 -5.08
CA SER A 44 4.12 -5.76 -6.48
C SER A 44 2.69 -5.24 -6.55
N ALA A 45 2.44 -4.24 -7.40
CA ALA A 45 1.10 -3.74 -7.71
C ALA A 45 0.70 -4.27 -9.09
N ASP A 46 0.16 -5.49 -9.12
CA ASP A 46 -0.14 -6.22 -10.34
C ASP A 46 -1.40 -5.65 -11.01
N CYS A 47 -1.22 -4.62 -11.84
CA CYS A 47 -2.31 -3.93 -12.49
C CYS A 47 -1.90 -3.31 -13.83
N PHE A 48 -2.53 -3.76 -14.91
CA PHE A 48 -2.19 -3.34 -16.28
C PHE A 48 -2.57 -1.88 -16.58
N ILE A 49 -3.67 -1.40 -16.00
CA ILE A 49 -4.21 -0.06 -16.29
C ILE A 49 -3.83 0.98 -15.23
N CYS A 50 -3.22 0.55 -14.13
CA CYS A 50 -3.04 1.42 -12.98
C CYS A 50 -2.08 2.56 -13.24
N ASP A 51 -2.30 3.66 -12.55
CA ASP A 51 -1.40 4.80 -12.54
C ASP A 51 -0.05 4.42 -11.90
N SER A 52 0.99 4.31 -12.73
CA SER A 52 2.34 3.90 -12.29
C SER A 52 3.23 5.08 -11.88
N ARG A 53 2.67 6.30 -11.82
CA ARG A 53 3.42 7.47 -11.36
C ARG A 53 3.92 7.27 -9.93
N VAL A 54 5.18 7.62 -9.70
CA VAL A 54 5.78 7.74 -8.36
C VAL A 54 5.96 9.23 -8.09
N ALA A 55 5.22 9.74 -7.11
CA ALA A 55 5.21 11.13 -6.74
C ALA A 55 6.07 11.38 -5.50
N LEU A 56 6.85 12.45 -5.55
CA LEU A 56 7.36 13.10 -4.34
C LEU A 56 6.35 14.16 -3.92
N VAL A 57 5.61 13.89 -2.85
CA VAL A 57 4.74 14.85 -2.18
C VAL A 57 5.60 15.65 -1.19
N PRO A 58 5.71 16.97 -1.32
CA PRO A 58 6.50 17.77 -0.39
C PRO A 58 5.81 17.89 0.97
N ALA A 59 6.58 18.06 2.03
CA ALA A 59 6.08 18.50 3.33
C ALA A 59 5.43 19.88 3.18
N ARG A 60 4.35 20.14 3.93
CA ARG A 60 3.62 21.41 3.86
C ARG A 60 3.21 21.86 5.26
N ASP A 61 3.28 23.16 5.47
CA ASP A 61 2.62 23.83 6.57
C ASP A 61 1.29 24.38 6.05
N HIS A 62 0.23 24.26 6.86
CA HIS A 62 -1.14 24.59 6.47
C HIS A 62 -1.72 25.69 7.34
N GLN A 63 -2.50 26.58 6.73
CA GLN A 63 -3.25 27.61 7.45
C GLN A 63 -4.51 27.02 8.09
N GLU A 64 -5.01 27.67 9.15
CA GLU A 64 -6.28 27.29 9.76
C GLU A 64 -7.43 27.39 8.75
N GLY A 65 -8.22 26.33 8.63
CA GLY A 65 -9.32 26.23 7.67
C GLY A 65 -8.92 25.72 6.29
N GLU A 66 -7.63 25.43 6.02
CA GLU A 66 -7.26 24.69 4.80
C GLU A 66 -7.83 23.27 4.83
N GLU A 67 -8.19 22.78 3.64
CA GLU A 67 -8.79 21.46 3.45
C GLU A 67 -7.97 20.59 2.50
N HIS A 68 -7.89 19.31 2.85
CA HIS A 68 -7.31 18.25 2.06
C HIS A 68 -8.33 17.67 1.09
N GLU A 69 -7.97 17.62 -0.19
CA GLU A 69 -8.79 16.99 -1.23
C GLU A 69 -8.67 15.46 -1.17
N VAL A 70 -9.81 14.79 -0.95
CA VAL A 70 -9.90 13.33 -0.99
C VAL A 70 -10.52 12.91 -2.31
N PHE A 71 -9.75 12.21 -3.13
CA PHE A 71 -10.21 11.63 -4.39
C PHE A 71 -10.73 10.21 -4.16
N GLY A 72 -11.77 9.82 -4.90
CA GLY A 72 -12.30 8.47 -4.87
C GLY A 72 -11.28 7.41 -5.29
N ILE A 73 -11.64 6.14 -5.06
CA ILE A 73 -10.83 4.99 -5.47
C ILE A 73 -10.88 4.87 -6.99
N ASN A 74 -9.93 5.52 -7.67
CA ASN A 74 -9.69 5.37 -9.10
C ASN A 74 -8.31 4.75 -9.30
N GLN A 75 -8.23 3.69 -10.11
CA GLN A 75 -6.99 2.99 -10.38
C GLN A 75 -6.40 3.32 -11.76
N PRO A 76 -7.19 3.40 -12.85
CA PRO A 76 -6.69 3.74 -14.18
C PRO A 76 -5.82 5.00 -14.25
N TYR A 77 -4.80 5.00 -15.12
CA TYR A 77 -4.02 6.19 -15.44
C TYR A 77 -4.84 7.19 -16.31
N PRO A 78 -4.86 8.49 -15.98
CA PRO A 78 -4.38 9.09 -14.72
C PRO A 78 -5.39 8.86 -13.59
N ARG A 79 -4.91 8.48 -12.40
CA ARG A 79 -5.77 8.27 -11.21
C ARG A 79 -6.53 9.55 -10.85
N ALA A 80 -5.80 10.65 -10.80
CA ALA A 80 -6.33 12.00 -10.61
C ALA A 80 -5.34 13.03 -11.17
N TYR A 81 -5.87 14.18 -11.55
CA TYR A 81 -5.13 15.41 -11.75
C TYR A 81 -5.39 16.36 -10.59
N ASN A 82 -4.35 16.75 -9.86
CA ASN A 82 -4.46 17.57 -8.66
C ASN A 82 -3.13 18.30 -8.36
N ARG A 83 -3.12 19.06 -7.25
CA ARG A 83 -1.97 19.88 -6.82
C ARG A 83 -1.14 19.25 -5.71
N ARG A 84 -1.30 17.95 -5.45
CA ARG A 84 -0.59 17.24 -4.37
C ARG A 84 0.89 17.05 -4.70
N ALA A 85 1.22 16.79 -5.95
CA ALA A 85 2.61 16.70 -6.44
C ALA A 85 2.72 17.19 -7.89
N ALA A 86 3.92 17.60 -8.30
CA ALA A 86 4.18 18.10 -9.65
C ALA A 86 3.77 17.09 -10.74
N ILE A 87 4.00 15.79 -10.50
CA ILE A 87 3.65 14.72 -11.44
C ILE A 87 2.13 14.50 -11.59
N TYR A 88 1.33 15.06 -10.69
CA TYR A 88 -0.13 15.01 -10.70
C TYR A 88 -0.78 16.22 -11.37
N LEU A 89 0.00 17.20 -11.82
CA LEU A 89 -0.55 18.30 -12.59
C LEU A 89 -1.04 17.81 -13.96
N PRO A 90 -2.18 18.33 -14.45
CA PRO A 90 -2.64 18.02 -15.80
C PRO A 90 -1.69 18.65 -16.85
N PRO A 91 -1.51 18.03 -18.04
CA PRO A 91 -0.56 18.48 -19.04
C PRO A 91 -0.69 19.95 -19.47
N ALA A 92 -1.91 20.48 -19.51
CA ALA A 92 -2.21 21.86 -19.90
C ALA A 92 -2.50 22.78 -18.70
N GLY A 93 -2.41 22.29 -17.45
CA GLY A 93 -2.87 23.03 -16.28
C GLY A 93 -4.40 23.16 -16.18
N GLU A 94 -5.15 22.47 -17.04
CA GLU A 94 -6.61 22.45 -17.13
C GLU A 94 -7.16 21.05 -16.81
N ASN A 95 -8.45 20.94 -16.47
CA ASN A 95 -9.15 19.67 -16.19
C ASN A 95 -8.62 18.93 -14.94
N PHE A 96 -8.61 19.61 -13.80
CA PHE A 96 -8.42 18.97 -12.50
C PHE A 96 -9.54 17.99 -12.21
N THR A 97 -9.21 16.90 -11.51
CA THR A 97 -10.21 15.92 -11.06
C THR A 97 -11.02 16.53 -9.92
N GLU A 98 -12.35 16.39 -9.97
CA GLU A 98 -13.20 16.81 -8.86
C GLU A 98 -13.01 15.89 -7.64
N PRO A 99 -12.75 16.42 -6.44
CA PRO A 99 -12.60 15.60 -5.24
C PRO A 99 -13.94 15.01 -4.81
N SER A 100 -13.90 13.82 -4.24
CA SER A 100 -15.07 13.13 -3.69
C SER A 100 -15.44 13.63 -2.29
N ALA A 101 -14.44 14.11 -1.54
CA ALA A 101 -14.64 14.73 -0.23
C ALA A 101 -13.51 15.72 0.07
N ARG A 102 -13.70 16.52 1.13
CA ARG A 102 -12.70 17.40 1.72
C ARG A 102 -12.66 17.16 3.22
N ILE A 103 -11.46 17.15 3.80
CA ILE A 103 -11.25 17.04 5.25
C ILE A 103 -10.33 18.17 5.72
N PRO A 104 -10.43 18.65 6.96
CA PRO A 104 -9.50 19.68 7.46
C PRO A 104 -8.04 19.20 7.41
N GLU A 105 -7.13 20.08 6.97
CA GLU A 105 -5.69 19.83 7.06
C GLU A 105 -5.20 19.95 8.51
N VAL A 106 -4.15 19.20 8.83
CA VAL A 106 -3.39 19.42 10.06
C VAL A 106 -2.36 20.54 9.84
N PRO A 107 -1.89 21.25 10.88
CA PRO A 107 -0.98 22.38 10.70
C PRO A 107 0.31 22.06 9.93
N ARG A 108 0.77 20.80 9.96
CA ARG A 108 1.93 20.34 9.21
C ARG A 108 1.77 18.91 8.73
N THR A 109 2.09 18.67 7.47
CA THR A 109 2.21 17.33 6.86
C THR A 109 3.65 17.03 6.48
N TYR A 110 4.01 15.74 6.52
CA TYR A 110 5.36 15.28 6.17
C TYR A 110 5.50 15.05 4.67
N GLY A 111 6.71 15.26 4.15
CA GLY A 111 7.07 14.87 2.80
C GLY A 111 7.04 13.36 2.65
N MET A 112 6.56 12.85 1.51
CA MET A 112 6.41 11.42 1.28
C MET A 112 6.51 11.03 -0.19
N TRP A 113 7.16 9.89 -0.43
CA TRP A 113 7.04 9.17 -1.69
C TRP A 113 5.74 8.38 -1.70
N GLU A 114 4.95 8.51 -2.76
CA GLU A 114 3.73 7.73 -2.97
C GLU A 114 3.57 7.30 -4.43
N SER A 115 2.75 6.28 -4.66
CA SER A 115 2.28 5.87 -5.98
C SER A 115 0.77 5.59 -5.89
N ASN A 116 0.29 4.41 -6.29
CA ASN A 116 -1.07 3.98 -5.96
C ASN A 116 -1.30 3.85 -4.45
N TYR A 117 -0.21 3.71 -3.68
CA TYR A 117 -0.18 3.61 -2.23
C TYR A 117 0.92 4.50 -1.66
N PRO A 118 0.83 4.94 -0.39
CA PRO A 118 1.95 5.58 0.29
C PRO A 118 3.15 4.63 0.35
N LEU A 119 4.36 5.16 0.14
CA LEU A 119 5.60 4.39 0.20
C LEU A 119 6.37 4.71 1.48
N MET A 120 7.08 5.84 1.52
CA MET A 120 7.92 6.22 2.66
C MET A 120 7.93 7.73 2.86
N ASN A 121 7.75 8.18 4.09
CA ASN A 121 7.86 9.59 4.45
C ASN A 121 9.30 10.02 4.80
N GLU A 122 9.52 11.31 5.01
CA GLU A 122 10.82 11.89 5.34
C GLU A 122 11.39 11.45 6.71
N GLU A 123 10.55 10.88 7.58
CA GLU A 123 10.95 10.30 8.87
C GLU A 123 11.30 8.81 8.77
N GLY A 124 11.32 8.24 7.57
CA GLY A 124 11.61 6.82 7.33
C GLY A 124 10.47 5.86 7.69
N LEU A 125 9.27 6.38 7.99
CA LEU A 125 8.08 5.55 8.15
C LEU A 125 7.64 5.04 6.79
N THR A 126 7.61 3.71 6.64
CA THR A 126 7.23 3.03 5.41
C THR A 126 5.86 2.36 5.56
N VAL A 127 5.02 2.49 4.55
CA VAL A 127 3.72 1.81 4.44
C VAL A 127 3.73 0.93 3.20
N GLY A 128 3.02 -0.19 3.24
CA GLY A 128 2.87 -1.08 2.10
C GLY A 128 1.49 -1.71 2.12
N GLU A 129 1.00 -2.01 0.93
CA GLU A 129 -0.29 -2.63 0.71
C GLU A 129 -0.15 -4.14 0.52
N SER A 130 -1.20 -4.87 0.84
CA SER A 130 -1.38 -6.29 0.55
C SER A 130 -2.85 -6.52 0.20
N SER A 131 -3.11 -7.25 -0.89
CA SER A 131 -4.47 -7.58 -1.35
C SER A 131 -5.17 -8.66 -0.52
N THR A 132 -4.65 -8.96 0.67
CA THR A 132 -5.32 -9.79 1.66
C THR A 132 -6.61 -9.12 2.11
N SER A 133 -7.72 -9.86 2.06
CA SER A 133 -9.01 -9.37 2.55
C SER A 133 -8.91 -8.95 4.01
N SER A 134 -9.38 -7.75 4.34
CA SER A 134 -9.68 -7.42 5.74
C SER A 134 -10.89 -8.25 6.18
N LYS A 135 -10.88 -8.75 7.42
CA LYS A 135 -12.07 -9.39 8.02
C LYS A 135 -13.28 -8.44 8.08
N VAL A 136 -13.04 -7.14 7.99
CA VAL A 136 -14.04 -6.09 7.82
C VAL A 136 -13.87 -5.50 6.43
N PRO A 137 -14.50 -6.06 5.37
CA PRO A 137 -14.44 -5.47 4.05
C PRO A 137 -14.99 -4.03 4.12
N GLY A 138 -14.32 -3.09 3.47
CA GLY A 138 -14.78 -1.71 3.29
C GLY A 138 -16.00 -1.59 2.36
N GLY A 139 -16.97 -2.49 2.48
CA GLY A 139 -18.28 -2.36 1.86
C GLY A 139 -19.14 -1.34 2.61
N PHE A 140 -20.29 -0.98 2.03
CA PHE A 140 -21.34 -0.25 2.74
C PHE A 140 -21.58 -0.91 4.10
N GLY A 141 -21.28 -0.21 5.20
CA GLY A 141 -21.33 -0.77 6.55
C GLY A 141 -20.07 -0.62 7.40
N VAL A 142 -19.05 0.12 6.96
CA VAL A 142 -17.97 0.60 7.85
C VAL A 142 -18.47 1.52 8.98
N ASP A 143 -19.74 1.92 8.91
CA ASP A 143 -20.49 2.68 9.92
C ASP A 143 -21.38 1.78 10.79
N LEU A 144 -21.12 0.47 10.84
CA LEU A 144 -21.84 -0.45 11.72
C LEU A 144 -20.98 -0.82 12.92
N ALA A 145 -21.57 -0.76 14.10
CA ALA A 145 -20.94 -1.22 15.33
C ALA A 145 -20.58 -2.71 15.24
N ASP A 146 -19.48 -3.10 15.89
CA ASP A 146 -19.06 -4.51 15.98
C ASP A 146 -20.26 -5.36 16.45
N PRO A 147 -20.70 -6.36 15.68
CA PRO A 147 -21.92 -7.12 15.99
C PRO A 147 -21.82 -7.96 17.28
N LYS A 148 -20.62 -8.13 17.83
CA LYS A 148 -20.37 -8.82 19.10
C LYS A 148 -20.37 -7.86 20.29
N THR A 149 -19.88 -6.63 20.12
CA THR A 149 -19.72 -5.67 21.23
C THR A 149 -20.71 -4.51 21.21
N GLY A 150 -21.30 -4.19 20.06
CA GLY A 150 -22.16 -3.02 19.85
C GLY A 150 -21.40 -1.69 19.84
N GLU A 151 -20.06 -1.72 19.80
CA GLU A 151 -19.22 -0.52 19.81
C GLU A 151 -18.67 -0.21 18.40
N TYR A 152 -18.52 1.08 18.10
CA TYR A 152 -17.81 1.53 16.91
C TYR A 152 -16.31 1.44 17.17
N GLY A 153 -15.60 0.62 16.40
CA GLY A 153 -14.16 0.50 16.51
C GLY A 153 -13.44 1.76 16.02
N GLU A 154 -12.36 2.16 16.69
CA GLU A 154 -11.45 3.14 16.13
C GLU A 154 -10.70 2.50 14.95
N ALA A 155 -10.88 3.02 13.74
CA ALA A 155 -10.21 2.53 12.53
C ALA A 155 -8.69 2.81 12.60
N LYS A 156 -7.97 1.96 13.33
CA LYS A 156 -6.52 1.86 13.28
C LYS A 156 -6.21 0.84 12.18
N PHE A 157 -5.53 1.22 11.10
CA PHE A 157 -4.97 0.28 10.13
C PHE A 157 -4.39 -0.95 10.86
N SER A 158 -5.05 -2.12 10.74
CA SER A 158 -4.73 -3.27 11.58
C SER A 158 -3.86 -4.27 10.83
N ILE A 159 -2.55 -4.10 10.96
CA ILE A 159 -1.53 -5.17 10.82
C ILE A 159 -1.44 -5.97 12.15
N LYS A 160 -2.52 -6.08 12.93
CA LYS A 160 -2.53 -6.78 14.22
C LYS A 160 -2.40 -8.31 14.08
N GLU A 161 -2.19 -8.83 12.87
CA GLU A 161 -1.96 -10.26 12.59
C GLU A 161 -0.49 -10.59 12.22
N LEU A 162 0.42 -9.60 12.14
CA LEU A 162 1.86 -9.84 11.91
C LEU A 162 2.75 -9.73 13.15
N ILE A 163 2.20 -9.45 14.32
CA ILE A 163 2.92 -9.56 15.59
C ILE A 163 2.13 -10.54 16.46
N ARG A 164 2.78 -11.66 16.75
CA ARG A 164 2.25 -12.79 17.53
C ARG A 164 1.63 -12.36 18.86
#